data_AF-A0A4U2MXQ7-F1
#
_entry.id   AF-A0A4U2MXQ7-F1
#
_cell.length_a   1.000
_cell.length_b   1.000
_cell.length_c   1.000
_cell.angle_alpha   90.00
_cell.angle_beta   90.00
_cell.angle_gamma   90.00
#
_symmetry.space_group_name_H-M   'P 1'
#
loop_
_entity.id
_entity.type
_entity.pdbx_description
1 polymer ?
#
loop_
_entity_poly.entity_id
_entity_poly.type
_entity_poly.pdbx_seq_one_letter_code
_entity_poly.pdbx_strand_id
1 'polypeptide(L)' 'MYKEPFQPTYDYALECDKHDELKDFQTEFYKKEGTIYLDGNSLGLLSKRAEKSLLT' A
#
# COMPACT_ATOMS: atom_id res chain seq x y z
N MET A 1 20.68 8.46 9.89
CA MET A 1 21.45 8.58 8.64
C MET A 1 21.22 7.30 7.86
N TYR A 2 20.65 7.37 6.66
CA TYR A 2 20.47 6.17 5.84
C TYR A 2 21.84 5.57 5.53
N LYS A 3 22.00 4.25 5.72
CA LYS A 3 23.28 3.56 5.51
C LYS A 3 23.66 3.49 4.04
N GLU A 4 22.68 3.54 3.14
CA GLU A 4 22.85 3.48 1.68
C GLU A 4 22.27 4.75 1.02
N PRO A 5 22.84 5.18 -0.12
CA PRO A 5 22.30 6.31 -0.87
C PRO A 5 20.91 6.00 -1.44
N PHE A 6 20.06 7.02 -1.53
CA PHE A 6 18.75 6.91 -2.17
C PHE A 6 18.90 6.54 -3.66
N GLN A 7 18.15 5.53 -4.12
CA GLN A 7 18.15 5.06 -5.51
C GLN A 7 16.81 5.38 -6.18
N PRO A 8 16.70 6.47 -6.97
CA PRO A 8 15.45 6.93 -7.59
C PRO A 8 15.14 6.18 -8.91
N THR A 9 15.25 4.85 -8.92
CA THR A 9 14.97 4.03 -10.12
C THR A 9 13.72 3.17 -9.92
N TYR A 10 13.03 2.88 -11.03
CA TYR A 10 11.87 2.00 -11.02
C TYR A 10 12.22 0.58 -10.53
N ASP A 11 13.34 0.03 -11.00
CA ASP A 11 13.80 -1.31 -10.61
C ASP A 11 14.10 -1.43 -9.11
N TYR A 12 14.65 -0.37 -8.51
CA TYR A 12 14.88 -0.35 -7.07
C TYR A 12 13.56 -0.34 -6.28
N ALA A 13 12.56 0.44 -6.73
CA ALA A 13 11.23 0.43 -6.12
C ALA A 13 10.57 -0.97 -6.21
N LEU A 14 10.66 -1.62 -7.38
CA LEU A 14 10.17 -3.00 -7.54
C LEU A 14 10.89 -3.99 -6.62
N GLU A 15 12.20 -3.83 -6.40
CA GLU A 15 12.94 -4.71 -5.51
C GLU A 15 12.53 -4.53 -4.04
N CYS A 16 12.24 -3.29 -3.64
CA CYS A 16 11.64 -3.00 -2.34
C CYS A 16 10.27 -3.68 -2.18
N ASP A 17 9.39 -3.60 -3.19
CA ASP A 17 8.06 -4.23 -3.16
C ASP A 17 8.14 -5.76 -3.00
N LYS A 18 9.16 -6.41 -3.59
CA LYS A 18 9.35 -7.87 -3.43
C LYS A 18 9.66 -8.27 -1.99
N HIS A 19 10.42 -7.44 -1.28
CA HIS A 19 10.88 -7.66 0.08
C HIS A 19 9.95 -7.08 1.15
N ASP A 20 8.85 -6.44 0.76
CA ASP A 20 7.86 -5.91 1.69
C ASP A 20 7.06 -7.06 2.33
N GLU A 21 7.36 -7.34 3.60
CA GLU A 21 6.63 -8.30 4.44
C GLU A 21 5.15 -7.90 4.64
N LEU A 22 4.79 -6.65 4.39
CA LEU A 22 3.43 -6.12 4.56
C LEU A 22 2.61 -6.08 3.27
N LYS A 23 3.18 -6.47 2.12
CA LYS A 23 2.53 -6.32 0.80
C LYS A 23 1.13 -6.94 0.73
N ASP A 24 0.92 -8.05 1.45
CA ASP A 24 -0.33 -8.79 1.44
C ASP A 24 -1.47 -8.00 2.12
N PHE A 25 -1.18 -7.11 3.07
CA PHE A 25 -2.19 -6.26 3.72
C PHE A 25 -2.87 -5.31 2.73
N GLN A 26 -2.25 -4.98 1.60
CA GLN A 26 -2.90 -4.16 0.57
C GLN A 26 -4.16 -4.81 0.00
N THR A 27 -4.26 -6.15 0.06
CA THR A 27 -5.42 -6.90 -0.43
C THR A 27 -6.66 -6.75 0.45
N GLU A 28 -6.50 -6.24 1.68
CA GLU A 28 -7.58 -5.98 2.64
C GLU A 28 -8.39 -4.71 2.31
N PHE A 29 -7.95 -3.91 1.34
CA PHE A 29 -8.53 -2.62 1.00
C PHE A 29 -9.06 -2.58 -0.43
N TYR A 30 -10.10 -1.79 -0.64
CA TYR A 30 -10.58 -1.47 -1.99
C TYR A 30 -9.68 -0.41 -2.63
N LYS A 31 -9.03 -0.77 -3.75
CA LYS A 31 -8.18 0.12 -4.54
C LYS A 31 -8.82 0.40 -5.90
N LYS A 32 -8.69 1.63 -6.39
CA LYS A 32 -9.13 2.01 -7.74
C LYS A 32 -7.97 1.79 -8.72
N GLU A 33 -8.25 1.05 -9.79
CA GLU A 33 -7.28 0.79 -10.87
C GLU A 33 -6.72 2.09 -11.46
N GLY A 34 -5.44 2.11 -11.83
CA GLY A 34 -4.76 3.28 -12.39
C GLY A 34 -4.62 4.48 -11.45
N THR A 35 -4.85 4.32 -10.13
CA THR A 35 -4.77 5.41 -9.14
C THR A 35 -3.66 5.17 -8.13
N ILE A 36 -2.79 6.16 -7.92
CA ILE A 36 -1.85 6.19 -6.78
C ILE A 36 -2.49 7.02 -5.68
N TYR A 37 -2.92 6.38 -4.60
CA TYR A 37 -3.64 7.03 -3.51
C TYR A 37 -2.68 7.48 -2.39
N LEU A 38 -2.43 8.80 -2.32
CA LEU A 38 -1.48 9.41 -1.37
C LEU A 38 -2.15 10.29 -0.30
N ASP A 39 -3.46 10.16 -0.09
CA ASP A 39 -4.26 10.96 0.86
C ASP A 39 -4.84 10.14 2.02
N GLY A 40 -4.23 8.99 2.32
CA GLY A 40 -4.67 8.08 3.38
C GLY A 40 -4.57 8.66 4.79
N ASN A 41 -3.82 9.75 4.96
CA ASN A 41 -3.75 10.52 6.20
C ASN A 41 -4.99 11.38 6.47
N SER A 42 -5.77 11.70 5.43
CA SER A 42 -7.02 12.45 5.52
C SER A 42 -8.22 11.49 5.53
N LEU A 43 -8.27 10.59 4.55
CA LEU A 43 -9.32 9.59 4.40
C LEU A 43 -8.72 8.21 4.15
N GLY A 44 -8.87 7.29 5.11
CA GLY A 44 -8.45 5.91 4.91
C GLY A 44 -9.25 5.23 3.80
N LEU A 45 -8.62 4.36 3.02
CA LEU A 45 -9.33 3.47 2.09
C LEU A 45 -10.29 2.56 2.85
N LEU A 46 -11.42 2.24 2.22
CA LEU A 46 -12.38 1.29 2.78
C LEU A 46 -11.72 -0.10 2.90
N SER A 47 -11.71 -0.65 4.11
CA SER A 47 -11.29 -2.03 4.34
C SER A 47 -12.45 -3.00 4.12
N LYS A 48 -12.16 -4.15 3.51
CA LYS A 48 -13.11 -5.26 3.30
C LYS A 48 -13.66 -5.79 4.63
N ARG A 49 -12.84 -5.79 5.68
CA ARG A 49 -13.25 -6.20 7.03
C ARG A 49 -14.27 -5.23 7.63
N ALA A 50 -14.10 -3.92 7.46
CA ALA A 50 -15.06 -2.94 7.95
C ALA A 50 -16.43 -3.11 7.26
N GLU A 51 -16.43 -3.28 5.93
CA GLU A 51 -17.65 -3.61 5.18
C GLU A 51 -18.31 -4.90 5.70
N LYS A 52 -17.54 -5.99 5.82
CA LYS A 52 -18.07 -7.28 6.31
C LYS A 52 -18.69 -7.17 7.71
N SER A 53 -18.11 -6.38 8.61
CA SER A 53 -18.61 -6.21 9.98
C SER A 53 -20.01 -5.59 10.08
N LEU A 54 -20.48 -4.95 9.00
CA LEU A 54 -21.81 -4.33 8.92
C LEU A 54 -22.84 -5.21 8.19
N LEU A 55 -22.39 -6.29 7.53
CA LEU A 55 -23.20 -7.17 6.69
C LEU A 55 -23.39 -8.58 7.30
N THR A 56 -22.96 -8.77 8.54
CA THR A 56 -23.09 -9.99 9.34
C THR A 56 -23.71 -9.67 10.69
#